data_AF-A0A520HFN6-F1
#
_entry.id   AF-A0A520HFN6-F1
#
_cell.length_a   1.000
_cell.length_b   1.000
_cell.length_c   1.000
_cell.angle_alpha   90.00
_cell.angle_beta   90.00
_cell.angle_gamma   90.00
#
_symmetry.space_group_name_H-M   'P 1'
#
loop_
_entity.id
_entity.type
_entity.pdbx_description
1 polymer ?
#
loop_
_entity_poly.entity_id
_entity_poly.type
_entity_poly.pdbx_seq_one_letter_code
_entity_poly.pdbx_strand_id
1 'polypeptide(L)'
;MSSSDRALRPRIAGLLALVLLGGCTVSPMYGTSSQAALATGGSGQSLGDLRGQIAVAPANTRTAQLFRNALLFRLNGGTTPTAPVYEIRYSATGQENVVSIERGSGV
;
A
#
# COMPACT_ATOMS: atom_id res chain seq x y z
N MET A 1 -2.28 42.72 -39.70
CA MET A 1 -1.59 41.95 -38.64
C MET A 1 -2.65 41.48 -37.64
N SER A 2 -2.61 40.18 -37.36
CA SER A 2 -3.60 39.34 -36.69
C SER A 2 -4.12 39.89 -35.35
N SER A 3 -5.43 40.20 -35.30
CA SER A 3 -6.16 40.55 -34.06
C SER A 3 -6.52 39.31 -33.22
N SER A 4 -6.48 38.12 -33.84
CA SER A 4 -6.86 36.85 -33.22
C SER A 4 -5.86 36.33 -32.19
N ASP A 5 -4.60 36.80 -32.22
CA ASP A 5 -3.56 36.36 -31.27
C ASP A 5 -3.73 36.93 -29.85
N ARG A 6 -4.44 38.06 -29.70
CA ARG A 6 -4.59 38.72 -28.38
C ARG A 6 -5.63 38.06 -27.48
N ALA A 7 -6.66 37.43 -28.08
CA ALA A 7 -7.72 36.74 -27.36
C ALA A 7 -7.38 35.28 -27.00
N LEU A 8 -6.40 34.67 -27.70
CA LEU A 8 -5.99 33.29 -27.46
C LEU A 8 -5.06 33.15 -26.24
N ARG A 9 -4.23 34.17 -25.99
CA ARG A 9 -3.28 34.23 -24.86
C ARG A 9 -3.90 34.07 -23.46
N PRO A 10 -4.97 34.80 -23.08
CA PRO A 10 -5.56 34.65 -21.75
C PRO A 10 -6.26 33.30 -21.56
N ARG A 11 -6.77 32.70 -22.66
CA ARG A 11 -7.43 31.38 -22.62
C ARG A 11 -6.46 30.24 -22.37
N ILE A 12 -5.28 30.29 -23.01
CA ILE A 12 -4.21 29.30 -22.80
C ILE A 12 -3.64 29.45 -21.37
N ALA A 13 -3.47 30.68 -20.88
CA ALA A 13 -3.01 30.93 -19.51
C ALA A 13 -4.00 30.40 -18.44
N GLY A 14 -5.31 30.55 -18.68
CA GLY A 14 -6.34 30.02 -17.80
C GLY A 14 -6.34 28.48 -17.72
N LEU A 15 -6.20 27.81 -18.87
CA LEU A 15 -6.11 26.34 -18.91
C LEU A 15 -4.86 25.81 -18.18
N LEU A 16 -3.71 26.49 -18.33
CA LEU A 16 -2.48 26.09 -17.65
C LEU A 16 -2.60 26.21 -16.12
N ALA A 17 -3.29 27.25 -15.63
CA ALA A 17 -3.57 27.43 -14.21
C ALA A 17 -4.43 26.29 -13.64
N LEU A 18 -5.51 25.88 -14.33
CA LEU A 18 -6.34 24.76 -13.85
C LEU A 18 -5.57 23.42 -13.80
N VAL A 19 -4.68 23.16 -14.76
CA VAL A 19 -3.86 21.93 -14.76
C VAL A 19 -2.85 21.93 -13.61
N LEU A 20 -2.27 23.09 -13.28
CA LEU A 20 -1.34 23.23 -12.15
C LEU A 20 -2.04 23.05 -10.79
N LEU A 21 -3.30 23.47 -10.64
CA LEU A 21 -4.07 23.24 -9.41
C LEU A 21 -4.58 21.81 -9.27
N GLY A 22 -4.87 21.12 -10.39
CA GLY A 22 -5.39 19.74 -10.38
C GLY A 22 -4.36 18.68 -9.98
N GLY A 23 -3.06 18.95 -10.16
CA GLY A 23 -2.00 17.98 -9.85
C GLY A 23 -1.65 17.85 -8.36
N CYS A 24 -1.98 18.85 -7.54
CA CYS A 24 -1.53 18.92 -6.14
C CYS A 24 -2.45 18.19 -5.14
N THR A 25 -3.56 17.61 -5.59
CA THR A 25 -4.52 16.89 -4.72
C THR A 25 -4.46 15.37 -4.84
N VAL A 26 -3.61 14.84 -5.73
CA VAL A 26 -3.45 13.40 -5.90
C VAL A 26 -2.53 12.87 -4.80
N SER A 27 -3.10 12.58 -3.64
CA SER A 27 -2.43 11.80 -2.61
C SER A 27 -2.76 10.32 -2.80
N PRO A 28 -1.77 9.41 -2.80
CA PRO A 28 -2.06 7.99 -2.81
C PRO A 28 -2.94 7.67 -1.60
N MET A 29 -4.07 7.01 -1.83
CA MET A 29 -5.04 6.66 -0.78
C MET A 29 -4.41 5.80 0.34
N TYR A 30 -3.32 5.10 0.02
CA TYR A 30 -2.48 4.31 0.93
C TYR A 30 -1.11 4.94 1.23
N GLY A 31 -0.88 6.18 0.81
CA GLY A 31 0.33 6.93 1.13
C GLY A 31 0.30 7.41 2.57
N THR A 32 1.45 7.46 3.21
CA THR A 32 1.63 8.02 4.57
C THR A 32 1.60 9.55 4.54
N SER A 33 0.68 10.16 3.80
CA SER A 33 0.55 11.61 3.74
C SER A 33 -0.01 12.09 5.08
N SER A 34 0.82 12.83 5.80
CA SER A 34 0.49 13.58 7.03
C SER A 34 -0.75 14.48 6.90
N GLN A 35 -1.22 14.71 5.68
CA GLN A 35 -2.45 15.44 5.35
C GLN A 35 -3.73 14.68 5.74
N ALA A 36 -3.74 13.34 5.72
CA ALA A 36 -4.89 12.54 6.17
C ALA A 36 -5.10 12.61 7.69
N ALA A 37 -4.02 12.72 8.46
CA ALA A 37 -4.05 12.92 9.91
C ALA A 37 -4.57 14.33 10.28
N LEU A 38 -4.27 15.36 9.48
CA LEU A 38 -4.80 16.71 9.69
C LEU A 38 -6.33 16.80 9.46
N ALA A 39 -6.87 16.02 8.52
CA ALA A 39 -8.30 16.06 8.18
C ALA A 39 -9.22 15.40 9.23
N THR A 40 -8.68 14.54 10.09
CA THR A 40 -9.46 13.76 11.07
C THR A 40 -9.27 14.21 12.51
N GLY A 41 -8.48 15.26 12.77
CA GLY A 41 -8.25 15.80 14.12
C GLY A 41 -7.59 14.81 15.09
N GLY A 42 -7.15 13.65 14.59
CA GLY A 42 -6.55 12.59 15.37
C GLY A 42 -5.06 12.50 15.09
N SER A 43 -4.24 12.74 16.12
CA SER A 43 -2.83 12.32 16.15
C SER A 43 -2.73 10.80 16.32
N GLY A 44 -3.41 10.04 15.44
CA GLY A 44 -3.29 8.59 15.42
C GLY A 44 -1.98 8.20 14.77
N GLN A 45 -1.20 7.34 15.43
CA GLN A 45 -0.06 6.69 14.78
C GLN A 45 -0.55 6.04 13.49
N SER A 46 0.08 6.40 12.38
CA SER A 46 -0.19 5.74 11.12
C SER A 46 0.31 4.30 11.19
N LEU A 47 -0.26 3.40 10.38
CA LEU A 47 0.27 2.04 10.23
C LEU A 47 1.75 2.03 9.78
N GLY A 48 2.22 3.13 9.15
CA GLY A 48 3.62 3.35 8.83
C GLY A 48 4.49 3.52 10.08
N ASP A 49 4.01 4.26 11.08
CA ASP A 49 4.74 4.53 12.32
C ASP A 49 4.90 3.28 13.19
N LEU A 50 3.97 2.33 13.06
CA LEU A 50 3.97 1.04 13.76
C LEU A 50 4.82 -0.03 13.06
N ARG A 51 5.44 0.27 11.91
CA ARG A 51 6.30 -0.70 11.23
C ARG A 51 7.45 -1.14 12.14
N GLY A 52 7.68 -2.45 12.21
CA GLY A 52 8.74 -3.02 13.04
C GLY A 52 8.36 -3.21 14.51
N GLN A 53 7.13 -2.85 14.91
CA GLN A 53 6.66 -2.90 16.30
C GLN A 53 5.47 -3.85 16.50
N ILE A 54 5.16 -4.71 15.51
CA ILE A 54 4.02 -5.62 15.59
C ILE A 54 4.51 -7.07 15.63
N ALA A 55 4.39 -7.71 16.79
CA ALA A 55 4.62 -9.14 16.92
C ALA A 55 3.53 -9.95 16.22
N VAL A 56 3.91 -11.11 15.72
CA VAL A 56 2.99 -12.09 15.11
C VAL A 56 3.22 -13.41 15.81
N ALA A 57 2.14 -13.97 16.36
CA ALA A 57 2.16 -15.20 17.15
C ALA A 57 2.93 -16.34 16.43
N PRO A 58 3.55 -17.26 17.17
CA PRO A 58 4.28 -18.37 16.56
C PRO A 58 3.38 -19.27 15.72
N ALA A 59 3.95 -19.84 14.66
CA ALA A 59 3.26 -20.77 13.76
C ALA A 59 3.64 -22.22 14.08
N ASN A 60 2.64 -23.11 14.11
CA ASN A 60 2.84 -24.54 14.38
C ASN A 60 2.61 -25.44 13.15
N THR A 61 2.25 -24.86 12.00
CA THR A 61 2.00 -25.59 10.75
C THR A 61 2.67 -24.86 9.57
N ARG A 62 2.95 -25.59 8.47
CA ARG A 62 3.52 -25.00 7.25
C ARG A 62 2.66 -23.84 6.72
N THR A 63 1.35 -24.04 6.64
CA THR A 63 0.40 -22.98 6.22
C THR A 63 0.47 -21.76 7.13
N ALA A 64 0.46 -21.97 8.45
CA ALA A 64 0.57 -20.89 9.42
C ALA A 64 1.93 -20.17 9.31
N GLN A 65 3.01 -20.87 8.97
CA GLN A 65 4.33 -20.29 8.80
C GLN A 65 4.41 -19.40 7.56
N LEU A 66 3.85 -19.85 6.42
CA LEU A 66 3.78 -19.04 5.21
C LEU A 66 2.97 -17.75 5.45
N PHE A 67 1.82 -17.88 6.12
CA PHE A 67 1.00 -16.74 6.51
C PHE A 67 1.75 -15.78 7.45
N ARG A 68 2.41 -16.31 8.49
CA ARG A 68 3.22 -15.54 9.44
C ARG A 68 4.34 -14.77 8.75
N ASN A 69 5.10 -15.42 7.87
CA ASN A 69 6.22 -14.80 7.17
C ASN A 69 5.73 -13.66 6.27
N ALA A 70 4.63 -13.87 5.55
CA ALA A 70 4.01 -12.83 4.73
C ALA A 70 3.56 -11.63 5.59
N LEU A 71 2.96 -11.88 6.75
CA LEU A 71 2.56 -10.83 7.70
C LEU A 71 3.77 -10.06 8.25
N LEU A 72 4.79 -10.76 8.75
CA LEU A 72 6.02 -10.13 9.24
C LEU A 72 6.68 -9.27 8.17
N PHE A 73 6.68 -9.72 6.90
CA PHE A 73 7.19 -8.92 5.80
C PHE A 73 6.39 -7.63 5.60
N ARG A 74 5.06 -7.73 5.54
CA ARG A 74 4.19 -6.57 5.30
C ARG A 74 4.19 -5.56 6.45
N LEU A 75 4.26 -6.04 7.69
CA LEU A 75 4.14 -5.23 8.89
C LEU A 75 5.50 -4.70 9.37
N ASN A 76 6.55 -5.51 9.28
CA ASN A 76 7.87 -5.20 9.86
C ASN A 76 8.99 -5.13 8.82
N GLY A 77 8.71 -5.36 7.53
CA GLY A 77 9.76 -5.42 6.50
C GLY A 77 10.59 -6.70 6.54
N GLY A 78 10.08 -7.75 7.21
CA GLY A 78 10.72 -9.07 7.25
C GLY A 78 11.71 -9.23 8.39
N THR A 79 11.87 -8.22 9.24
CA THR A 79 12.66 -8.29 10.47
C THR A 79 11.81 -8.78 11.64
N THR A 80 12.48 -9.35 12.64
CA THR A 80 11.83 -9.67 13.91
C THR A 80 11.68 -8.39 14.71
N PRO A 81 10.48 -8.06 15.20
CA PRO A 81 10.26 -6.87 16.02
C PRO A 81 10.97 -7.02 17.38
N THR A 82 11.81 -6.04 17.75
CA THR A 82 12.63 -6.08 18.98
C THR A 82 11.86 -5.65 20.23
N ALA A 83 10.91 -4.72 20.09
CA ALA A 83 10.08 -4.20 21.17
C ALA A 83 8.63 -4.04 20.67
N PRO A 84 7.89 -5.14 20.49
CA PRO A 84 6.56 -5.09 19.93
C PRO A 84 5.57 -4.41 20.89
N VAL A 85 4.77 -3.48 20.38
CA VAL A 85 3.70 -2.79 21.11
C VAL A 85 2.37 -3.53 20.95
N TYR A 86 2.22 -4.26 19.84
CA TYR A 86 1.04 -5.06 19.54
C TYR A 86 1.43 -6.49 19.15
N GLU A 87 0.51 -7.43 19.37
CA GLU A 87 0.64 -8.82 18.94
C GLU A 87 -0.59 -9.25 18.12
N ILE A 88 -0.35 -9.85 16.96
CA ILE A 88 -1.39 -10.48 16.14
C ILE A 88 -1.47 -11.97 16.49
N ARG A 89 -2.63 -12.37 17.01
CA ARG A 89 -3.01 -13.78 17.20
C ARG A 89 -3.92 -14.21 16.06
N TYR A 90 -3.61 -15.33 15.43
CA TYR A 90 -4.31 -15.79 14.22
C TYR A 90 -4.54 -17.30 14.22
N SER A 91 -5.51 -17.73 13.42
CA SER A 91 -5.72 -19.11 13.02
C SER A 91 -5.69 -19.17 11.50
N ALA A 92 -4.90 -20.10 10.95
CA ALA A 92 -4.73 -20.24 9.50
C ALA A 92 -5.00 -21.69 9.08
N THR A 93 -5.90 -21.86 8.13
CA THR A 93 -6.20 -23.12 7.46
C THR A 93 -5.86 -22.99 5.98
N GLY A 94 -5.41 -24.06 5.34
CA GLY A 94 -5.08 -24.03 3.92
C GLY A 94 -5.18 -25.42 3.30
N GLN A 95 -5.39 -25.45 1.99
CA GLN A 95 -5.37 -26.66 1.17
C GLN A 95 -4.20 -26.58 0.19
N GLU A 96 -3.48 -27.69 0.02
CA GLU A 96 -2.42 -27.84 -0.97
C GLU A 96 -3.02 -28.58 -2.17
N ASN A 97 -3.15 -27.88 -3.30
CA ASN A 97 -3.60 -28.48 -4.56
C ASN A 97 -2.37 -28.76 -5.42
N VAL A 98 -2.06 -30.04 -5.63
CA VAL A 98 -0.97 -30.47 -6.51
C VAL A 98 -1.53 -30.75 -7.90
N VAL A 99 -1.02 -30.06 -8.91
CA VAL A 99 -1.35 -30.32 -10.31
C VAL A 99 -0.10 -30.89 -10.98
N SER A 100 -0.19 -32.11 -11.50
CA SER A 100 0.85 -32.73 -12.32
C SER A 100 0.56 -32.51 -13.80
N ILE A 101 1.55 -32.02 -14.55
CA ILE A 101 1.48 -31.95 -16.00
C ILE A 101 2.16 -33.20 -16.57
N GLU A 102 1.37 -34.14 -17.06
CA GLU A 102 1.88 -35.29 -17.78
C GLU A 102 2.04 -34.90 -19.26
N ARG A 103 3.26 -35.03 -19.82
CA ARG A 103 3.45 -34.85 -21.27
C ARG A 103 2.84 -36.06 -21.96
N GLY A 104 1.64 -35.90 -22.49
CA GLY A 104 1.05 -36.89 -23.39
C GLY A 104 1.94 -37.04 -24.62
N SER A 105 2.65 -38.17 -24.72
CA SER A 105 3.21 -38.63 -25.99
C SER A 105 2.03 -39.16 -26.81
N GLY A 106 1.30 -38.26 -27.47
CA GLY A 106 0.32 -38.65 -28.47
C GLY A 106 1.05 -39.45 -29.54
N VAL A 107 0.93 -40.78 -29.46
CA VAL A 107 1.23 -41.69 -30.55
C VAL A 107 -0.03 -41.89 -31.37
#